data_AF-A0A2H9PD74-F1
#
_entry.id   AF-A0A2H9PD74-F1
#
_cell.length_a   1.000
_cell.length_b   1.000
_cell.length_c   1.000
_cell.angle_alpha   90.00
_cell.angle_beta   90.00
_cell.angle_gamma   90.00
#
_symmetry.space_group_name_H-M   'P 1'
#
loop_
_entity.id
_entity.type
_entity.pdbx_description
1 polymer ?
#
loop_
_entity_poly.entity_id
_entity_poly.type
_entity_poly.pdbx_seq_one_letter_code
_entity_poly.pdbx_strand_id
1 'polypeptide(L)'
;MSEKVNMSVKIDIKEGLKEIYPEVFEDNKINFGKLKSLLNGEIIEKEDDRFYFNWAGKSNLYKLIQAPAYGTLKPDKERSVDFDRTENIV
;
A
#
# COMPACT_ATOMS: atom_id res chain seq x y z
N MET A 1 -11.88 -28.76 -0.62
CA MET A 1 -11.78 -28.21 0.74
C MET A 1 -10.98 -26.91 0.68
N SER A 2 -11.71 -25.80 0.73
CA SER A 2 -11.29 -24.40 0.85
C SER A 2 -10.19 -23.87 -0.10
N GLU A 3 -10.62 -23.34 -1.24
CA GLU A 3 -9.87 -22.30 -1.94
C GLU A 3 -9.79 -21.08 -1.03
N LYS A 4 -8.57 -20.73 -0.59
CA LYS A 4 -8.34 -19.47 0.12
C LYS A 4 -8.44 -18.33 -0.89
N VAL A 5 -9.67 -17.87 -1.13
CA VAL A 5 -9.94 -16.61 -1.79
C VAL A 5 -9.54 -15.49 -0.83
N ASN A 6 -8.25 -15.17 -0.77
CA ASN A 6 -7.79 -13.94 -0.12
C ASN A 6 -8.00 -12.80 -1.12
N MET A 7 -9.25 -12.37 -1.25
CA MET A 7 -9.61 -11.19 -2.01
C MET A 7 -9.30 -9.98 -1.14
N SER A 8 -8.01 -9.68 -1.00
CA SER A 8 -7.61 -8.29 -0.81
C SER A 8 -7.95 -7.59 -2.12
N VAL A 9 -9.21 -7.14 -2.26
CA VAL A 9 -9.58 -6.17 -3.29
C VAL A 9 -8.85 -4.89 -2.90
N LYS A 10 -7.55 -4.84 -3.21
CA LYS A 10 -6.91 -3.57 -3.49
C LYS A 10 -7.71 -3.07 -4.68
N ILE A 11 -8.66 -2.18 -4.42
CA ILE A 11 -9.18 -1.33 -5.48
C ILE A 11 -7.91 -0.66 -6.01
N ASP A 12 -7.40 -1.14 -7.14
CA ASP A 12 -6.35 -0.43 -7.81
C ASP A 12 -6.97 0.92 -8.12
N ILE A 13 -6.53 1.96 -7.42
CA ILE A 13 -7.06 3.31 -7.58
C ILE A 13 -7.01 3.70 -9.07
N LYS A 14 -6.05 3.11 -9.82
CA LYS A 14 -5.98 3.21 -11.27
C LYS A 14 -7.22 2.64 -11.98
N GLU A 15 -7.67 1.45 -11.61
CA GLU A 15 -8.85 0.80 -12.22
C GLU A 15 -10.11 1.57 -11.87
N GLY A 16 -10.31 1.91 -10.59
CA GLY A 16 -11.46 2.73 -10.17
C GLY A 16 -11.47 4.11 -10.84
N LEU A 17 -10.32 4.76 -10.98
CA LEU A 17 -10.22 6.04 -11.69
C LEU A 17 -10.49 5.89 -13.19
N LYS A 18 -10.09 4.77 -13.80
CA LYS A 18 -10.32 4.51 -15.22
C LYS A 18 -11.80 4.24 -15.53
N GLU A 19 -12.54 3.66 -14.59
CA GLU A 19 -13.99 3.47 -14.72
C GLU A 19 -14.76 4.79 -14.64
N ILE A 20 -14.35 5.70 -13.75
CA ILE A 20 -15.09 6.93 -13.48
C ILE A 20 -14.65 8.09 -14.39
N TYR A 21 -13.35 8.22 -14.66
CA TYR A 21 -12.76 9.32 -15.44
C TYR A 21 -11.69 8.82 -16.44
N PRO A 22 -12.08 8.03 -17.46
CA PRO A 22 -11.15 7.48 -18.45
C PRO A 22 -10.36 8.55 -19.23
N GLU A 23 -10.91 9.75 -19.39
CA GLU A 23 -10.30 10.87 -20.11
C GLU A 23 -9.00 11.38 -19.49
N VAL A 24 -8.80 11.12 -18.19
CA VAL A 24 -7.57 11.46 -17.46
C VAL A 24 -6.40 10.60 -17.90
N PHE A 25 -6.63 9.48 -18.60
CA PHE A 25 -5.57 8.57 -19.02
C PHE A 25 -5.08 8.84 -20.45
N GLU A 26 -3.75 8.81 -20.64
CA GLU A 26 -3.06 8.83 -21.94
C GLU A 26 -1.97 7.77 -21.92
N ASP A 27 -1.91 6.92 -22.94
CA ASP A 27 -0.97 5.79 -23.04
C ASP A 27 -0.91 4.91 -21.75
N ASN A 28 -2.08 4.63 -21.16
CA ASN A 28 -2.24 3.90 -19.90
C ASN A 28 -1.57 4.55 -18.66
N LYS A 29 -1.23 5.84 -18.73
CA LYS A 29 -0.70 6.65 -17.64
C LYS A 29 -1.67 7.79 -17.29
N ILE A 30 -1.60 8.30 -16.06
CA ILE A 30 -2.42 9.43 -15.61
C ILE A 30 -1.83 10.72 -16.16
N ASN A 31 -2.62 11.47 -16.92
CA ASN A 31 -2.32 12.85 -17.30
C ASN A 31 -2.75 13.78 -16.15
N PHE A 32 -1.77 14.25 -15.38
CA PHE A 32 -2.04 15.15 -14.25
C PHE A 32 -2.74 16.44 -14.67
N GLY A 33 -2.42 17.02 -15.84
CA GLY A 33 -3.06 18.24 -16.32
C GLY A 33 -4.57 18.09 -16.45
N LYS A 34 -5.02 17.00 -17.08
CA LYS A 34 -6.46 16.67 -17.20
C LYS A 34 -7.11 16.41 -15.84
N LEU A 35 -6.42 15.70 -14.95
CA LEU A 35 -6.90 15.48 -13.58
C LEU A 35 -7.08 16.80 -12.83
N LYS A 36 -6.12 17.74 -12.95
CA LYS A 36 -6.23 19.07 -12.32
C LYS A 36 -7.42 19.86 -12.85
N SER A 37 -7.67 19.78 -14.15
CA SER A 37 -8.82 20.43 -14.79
C SER A 37 -10.15 19.87 -14.27
N LEU A 38 -10.28 18.57 -14.05
CA LEU A 38 -11.49 17.94 -13.49
C LEU A 38 -11.74 18.31 -12.03
N LEU A 39 -10.68 18.51 -11.26
CA LEU A 39 -10.77 18.92 -9.86
C LEU A 39 -11.00 20.43 -9.70
N ASN A 40 -11.29 21.16 -10.80
CA ASN A 40 -11.55 22.60 -10.82
C ASN A 40 -10.48 23.45 -10.09
N GLY A 41 -9.24 22.99 -10.04
CA GLY A 41 -8.18 23.68 -9.30
C GLY A 41 -8.31 23.61 -7.77
N GLU A 42 -9.18 22.76 -7.22
CA GLU A 42 -9.24 22.39 -5.79
C GLU A 42 -8.07 21.47 -5.39
N ILE A 43 -6.89 21.71 -5.98
CA ILE A 43 -5.66 21.02 -5.63
C ILE A 43 -4.88 21.97 -4.75
N ILE A 44 -4.74 21.58 -3.48
CA ILE A 44 -3.79 22.20 -2.58
C ILE A 44 -2.39 21.77 -3.04
N GLU A 45 -1.77 22.55 -3.93
CA GLU A 45 -0.33 22.49 -4.11
C GLU A 45 0.30 23.12 -2.86
N LYS A 46 0.60 22.29 -1.86
CA LYS A 46 1.42 22.76 -0.76
C LYS A 46 2.79 23.10 -1.35
N GLU A 47 3.14 24.38 -1.35
CA GLU A 47 4.53 24.82 -1.42
C GLU A 47 5.22 24.20 -0.22
N ASP A 48 5.94 23.12 -0.47
CA ASP A 48 6.30 22.18 0.58
C ASP A 48 7.61 22.62 1.24
N ASP A 49 7.53 23.65 2.07
CA ASP A 49 8.63 24.11 2.93
C ASP A 49 9.02 23.07 4.01
N ARG A 50 8.48 21.85 3.94
CA ARG A 50 8.81 20.74 4.83
C ARG A 50 10.00 19.97 4.28
N PHE A 51 11.02 19.79 5.11
CA PHE A 51 12.16 18.96 4.77
C PHE A 51 11.72 17.48 4.69
N TYR A 52 11.87 16.86 3.52
CA TYR A 52 11.62 15.43 3.34
C TYR A 52 12.92 14.66 3.46
N PHE A 53 12.97 13.71 4.39
CA PHE A 53 14.01 12.69 4.37
C PHE A 53 13.74 11.74 3.19
N ASN A 54 14.54 11.86 2.13
CA ASN A 54 14.45 11.02 0.94
C ASN A 54 15.70 10.15 0.83
N TRP A 55 15.52 8.87 0.48
CA TRP A 55 16.61 7.92 0.28
C TRP A 55 16.22 6.90 -0.80
N ALA A 56 17.22 6.25 -1.40
CA ALA A 56 16.99 5.25 -2.42
C ALA A 56 16.10 4.11 -1.90
N GLY A 57 15.02 3.79 -2.62
CA GLY A 57 14.09 2.72 -2.26
C GLY A 57 12.93 3.12 -1.35
N LYS A 58 12.88 4.35 -0.83
CA LYS A 58 11.75 4.84 0.00
C LYS A 58 10.38 4.64 -0.66
N SER A 59 10.27 4.91 -1.96
CA SER A 59 9.02 4.75 -2.71
C SER A 59 8.55 3.29 -2.81
N ASN A 60 9.48 2.34 -2.90
CA ASN A 60 9.15 0.92 -2.96
C ASN A 60 8.70 0.36 -1.61
N LEU A 61 9.17 0.97 -0.50
CA LEU A 61 8.79 0.56 0.86
C LEU A 61 7.27 0.66 1.09
N TYR A 62 6.62 1.70 0.57
CA TYR A 62 5.17 1.87 0.73
C TYR A 62 4.37 0.72 0.11
N LYS A 63 4.83 0.16 -1.02
CA LYS A 63 4.20 -1.01 -1.64
C LYS A 63 4.36 -2.26 -0.76
N LEU A 64 5.53 -2.41 -0.14
CA LEU A 64 5.86 -3.55 0.71
C LEU A 64 5.09 -3.52 2.04
N ILE A 65 4.96 -2.35 2.68
CA ILE A 65 4.18 -2.18 3.92
C ILE A 65 2.72 -2.56 3.72
N GLN A 66 2.16 -2.27 2.54
CA GLN A 66 0.78 -2.63 2.19
C GLN A 66 0.63 -4.08 1.69
N ALA A 67 1.71 -4.86 1.64
CA ALA A 67 1.62 -6.26 1.24
C ALA A 67 1.24 -7.11 2.46
N PRO A 68 0.27 -8.03 2.34
CA PRO A 68 -0.01 -8.99 3.40
C PRO A 68 1.22 -9.84 3.73
N ALA A 69 1.36 -10.24 5.00
CA ALA A 69 2.32 -11.28 5.36
C ALA A 69 1.82 -12.63 4.85
N TYR A 70 2.61 -13.30 4.01
CA TYR A 70 2.28 -14.63 3.50
C TYR A 70 2.79 -15.77 4.40
N GLY A 71 3.63 -15.44 5.39
CA GLY A 71 4.16 -16.39 6.36
C GLY A 71 3.15 -16.77 7.43
N THR A 72 3.30 -17.95 8.01
CA THR A 72 2.60 -18.37 9.23
C THR A 72 3.61 -18.55 10.35
N LEU A 73 3.32 -18.02 11.53
CA LEU A 73 4.15 -18.22 12.72
C LEU A 73 3.83 -19.59 13.35
N LYS A 74 4.86 -20.27 13.85
CA LYS A 74 4.75 -21.51 14.62
C LYS A 74 5.53 -21.34 15.92
N PRO A 75 4.99 -21.74 17.09
CA PRO A 75 5.75 -21.75 18.33
C PRO A 75 6.90 -22.77 18.25
N ASP A 76 8.08 -22.34 18.71
CA ASP A 76 9.28 -23.18 18.84
C ASP A 76 9.51 -23.53 20.31
N LYS A 77 8.89 -24.63 20.76
CA LYS A 77 8.97 -25.08 22.16
C LYS A 77 10.37 -25.55 22.56
N GLU A 78 11.19 -26.00 21.62
CA GLU A 78 12.52 -26.53 21.94
C GLU A 78 13.50 -25.41 22.31
N ARG A 79 13.35 -24.24 21.68
CA ARG A 79 14.15 -23.06 21.98
C ARG A 79 13.55 -22.16 23.04
N SER A 80 12.27 -22.31 23.36
CA SER A 80 11.62 -21.52 24.41
C SER A 80 12.03 -21.96 25.82
N VAL A 81 12.25 -20.97 26.69
CA VAL A 81 12.48 -21.17 28.12
C VAL A 81 11.15 -21.00 28.84
N ASP A 82 10.76 -21.99 29.66
CA ASP A 82 9.50 -21.99 30.43
C ASP A 82 8.26 -21.63 29.59
N PHE A 83 8.12 -22.28 28.42
CA PHE A 83 7.08 -21.99 27.42
C PHE A 83 5.66 -21.95 28.00
N ASP A 84 5.32 -22.87 28.90
CA ASP A 84 3.95 -22.96 29.46
C ASP A 84 3.71 -22.03 30.66
N ARG A 85 4.75 -21.36 31.17
CA ARG A 85 4.67 -20.52 32.38
C ARG A 85 4.96 -19.05 32.14
N THR A 86 5.67 -18.74 31.05
CA THR A 86 6.03 -17.36 30.69
C THR A 86 5.17 -16.90 29.51
N GLU A 87 4.79 -15.62 29.53
CA GLU A 87 3.98 -15.00 28.45
C GLU A 87 4.86 -14.22 27.46
N ASN A 88 6.14 -14.57 27.36
CA ASN A 88 7.10 -13.86 26.50
C ASN A 88 6.94 -14.30 25.03
N ILE A 89 6.93 -13.32 24.11
CA ILE A 89 6.94 -13.56 22.66
C ILE A 89 8.25 -12.99 22.12
N VAL A 90 9.00 -13.82 21.39
CA VAL A 90 10.33 -13.49 20.84
C VAL A 90 10.40 -13.97 19.39
#